data_AF-A0A7L2N0D3-F1
#
_entry.id   AF-A0A7L2N0D3-F1
#
_cell.length_a   1.000
_cell.length_b   1.000
_cell.length_c   1.000
_cell.angle_alpha   90.00
_cell.angle_beta   90.00
_cell.angle_gamma   90.00
#
_symmetry.space_group_name_H-M   'P 1'
#
loop_
_entity.id
_entity.type
_entity.pdbx_description
1 polymer ?
#
loop_
_entity_poly.entity_id
_entity_poly.type
_entity_poly.pdbx_seq_one_letter_code
_entity_poly.pdbx_strand_id
1 'polypeptide(L)'
;NWCCSPGRRVQSSKLGPTPPRLLSEEEYRLQGEVETQKALAELRSVCQSPEFSAWTTVSRIQSPKRFADFVGGACHVTLNEVSAHEREFGLASLSIDEQLFEEDDDDEEEEEENDNDSFAG
;
A
#
# COMPACT_ATOMS: atom_id res chain seq x y z
N ASN A 1 -26.32 -54.25 -35.55
CA ASN A 1 -24.92 -53.83 -35.32
C ASN A 1 -24.82 -52.32 -35.35
N TRP A 2 -24.75 -51.67 -34.19
CA TRP A 2 -24.42 -50.24 -34.11
C TRP A 2 -22.93 -50.10 -33.83
N CYS A 3 -22.21 -49.42 -34.72
CA CYS A 3 -20.80 -49.10 -34.53
C CYS A 3 -20.71 -47.76 -33.78
N CYS A 4 -20.13 -47.75 -32.58
CA CYS A 4 -19.84 -46.52 -31.83
C CYS A 4 -18.45 -46.02 -32.19
N SER A 5 -18.36 -44.88 -32.86
CA SER A 5 -17.09 -44.16 -33.05
C SER A 5 -16.64 -43.52 -31.72
N PRO A 6 -15.35 -43.60 -31.34
CA PRO A 6 -14.85 -42.91 -30.16
C PRO A 6 -14.62 -41.43 -30.48
N GLY A 7 -15.59 -40.59 -30.09
CA GLY A 7 -15.38 -39.14 -30.04
C GLY A 7 -14.42 -38.77 -28.90
N ARG A 8 -13.31 -38.10 -29.24
CA ARG A 8 -12.36 -37.53 -28.26
C ARG A 8 -13.09 -36.45 -27.45
N ARG A 9 -13.31 -36.68 -26.15
CA ARG A 9 -13.72 -35.64 -25.22
C ARG A 9 -12.56 -34.65 -25.05
N VAL A 10 -12.70 -33.45 -25.60
CA VAL A 10 -11.83 -32.33 -25.26
C VAL A 10 -12.19 -31.92 -23.84
N GLN A 11 -11.28 -32.17 -22.89
CA GLN A 11 -11.41 -31.65 -21.54
C GLN A 11 -11.17 -30.14 -21.61
N SER A 12 -12.23 -29.37 -21.40
CA SER A 12 -12.14 -27.92 -21.23
C SER A 12 -11.32 -27.65 -19.96
N SER A 13 -10.16 -27.02 -20.12
CA SER A 13 -9.36 -26.53 -19.00
C SER A 13 -10.17 -25.46 -18.28
N LYS A 14 -10.75 -25.82 -17.14
CA LYS A 14 -11.34 -24.89 -16.18
C LYS A 14 -10.28 -23.82 -15.88
N LEU A 15 -10.46 -22.64 -16.46
CA LEU A 15 -9.69 -21.46 -16.09
C LEU A 15 -9.93 -21.23 -14.59
N GLY A 16 -8.86 -21.25 -13.81
CA GLY A 16 -8.94 -20.99 -12.37
C GLY A 16 -9.56 -19.62 -12.07
N PRO A 17 -9.92 -19.34 -10.81
CA PRO A 17 -10.43 -18.03 -10.44
C PRO A 17 -9.42 -16.96 -10.84
N THR A 18 -9.91 -15.90 -11.47
CA THR A 18 -9.10 -14.76 -11.86
C THR A 18 -8.44 -14.15 -10.62
N PRO A 19 -7.16 -13.74 -10.68
CA PRO A 19 -6.51 -13.07 -9.57
C PRO A 19 -7.30 -11.84 -9.12
N PRO A 20 -7.38 -11.56 -7.80
CA PRO A 20 -8.02 -10.35 -7.30
C PRO A 20 -7.38 -9.08 -7.88
N ARG A 21 -8.19 -8.05 -8.12
CA ARG A 21 -7.68 -6.72 -8.50
C ARG A 21 -6.85 -6.14 -7.35
N LEU A 22 -5.75 -5.48 -7.69
CA LEU A 22 -4.96 -4.69 -6.74
C LEU A 22 -5.74 -3.46 -6.26
N LEU A 23 -5.48 -3.04 -5.03
CA LEU A 23 -6.07 -1.83 -4.45
C LEU A 23 -5.45 -0.58 -5.07
N SER A 24 -6.23 0.49 -5.20
CA SER A 24 -5.68 1.83 -5.39
C SER A 24 -4.95 2.27 -4.12
N GLU A 25 -4.09 3.28 -4.22
CA GLU A 25 -3.40 3.86 -3.07
C GLU A 25 -4.38 4.36 -2.00
N GLU A 26 -5.46 5.01 -2.43
CA GLU A 26 -6.49 5.50 -1.52
C GLU A 26 -7.23 4.34 -0.83
N GLU A 27 -7.60 3.28 -1.57
CA GLU A 27 -8.23 2.09 -1.00
C GLU A 27 -7.32 1.43 0.06
N TYR A 28 -6.03 1.31 -0.25
CA TYR A 28 -5.04 0.77 0.67
C TYR A 28 -4.90 1.61 1.94
N ARG A 29 -4.79 2.94 1.79
CA ARG A 29 -4.70 3.88 2.93
C ARG A 29 -5.93 3.77 3.84
N LEU A 30 -7.14 3.84 3.27
CA LEU A 30 -8.39 3.75 4.03
C LEU A 30 -8.51 2.41 4.76
N GLN A 31 -8.13 1.31 4.12
CA GLN A 31 -8.14 -0.01 4.76
C GLN A 31 -7.16 -0.05 5.94
N GLY A 32 -5.98 0.55 5.80
CA GLY A 32 -5.00 0.68 6.87
C GLY A 32 -5.57 1.43 8.07
N GLU A 33 -6.26 2.55 7.83
CA GLU A 33 -6.90 3.34 8.89
C GLU A 33 -7.99 2.55 9.63
N VAL A 34 -8.91 1.93 8.89
CA VAL A 34 -10.02 1.16 9.47
C VAL A 34 -9.52 -0.03 10.27
N GLU A 35 -8.57 -0.79 9.73
CA GLU A 35 -8.04 -1.98 10.41
C GLU A 35 -7.21 -1.58 11.65
N THR A 36 -6.44 -0.50 11.57
CA THR A 36 -5.69 0.03 12.73
C THR A 36 -6.64 0.46 13.84
N GLN A 37 -7.73 1.18 13.52
CA GLN A 37 -8.73 1.58 14.50
C GLN A 37 -9.39 0.37 15.17
N LYS A 38 -9.76 -0.64 14.38
CA LYS A 38 -10.38 -1.87 14.86
C LYS A 38 -9.44 -2.65 15.77
N ALA A 39 -8.19 -2.87 15.35
CA ALA A 39 -7.19 -3.59 16.13
C ALA A 39 -6.87 -2.90 17.47
N LEU A 40 -6.80 -1.57 17.49
CA LEU A 40 -6.59 -0.80 18.73
C LEU A 40 -7.78 -0.90 19.67
N ALA A 41 -9.01 -0.90 19.15
CA ALA A 41 -10.21 -1.09 19.95
C ALA A 41 -10.27 -2.50 20.56
N GLU A 42 -9.97 -3.52 19.77
CA GLU A 42 -9.86 -4.91 20.23
C GLU A 42 -8.78 -5.05 21.31
N LEU A 43 -7.58 -4.47 21.08
CA LEU A 43 -6.49 -4.49 22.04
C LEU A 43 -6.91 -3.90 23.39
N ARG A 44 -7.61 -2.76 23.39
CA ARG A 44 -8.15 -2.16 24.62
C ARG A 44 -9.14 -3.10 25.31
N SER A 45 -10.05 -3.70 24.55
CA SER A 45 -11.02 -4.66 25.10
C SER A 45 -10.33 -5.85 25.77
N VAL A 46 -9.28 -6.39 25.15
CA VAL A 46 -8.47 -7.48 25.73
C VAL A 46 -7.80 -7.01 27.02
N CYS A 47 -7.18 -5.82 27.04
CA CYS A 47 -6.53 -5.30 28.23
C CYS A 47 -7.49 -5.02 29.41
N GLN A 48 -8.78 -4.82 29.14
CA GLN A 48 -9.82 -4.62 30.14
C GLN A 48 -10.47 -5.94 30.60
N SER A 49 -10.15 -7.06 29.94
CA SER A 49 -10.70 -8.37 30.30
C SER A 49 -10.16 -8.87 31.65
N PRO A 50 -10.98 -9.57 32.46
CA PRO A 50 -10.50 -10.20 33.70
C PRO A 50 -9.43 -11.27 33.48
N GLU A 51 -9.31 -11.81 32.27
CA GLU A 51 -8.29 -12.81 31.91
C GLU A 51 -6.94 -12.18 31.56
N PHE A 52 -6.86 -10.86 31.48
CA PHE A 52 -5.64 -10.15 31.12
C PHE A 52 -4.63 -10.10 32.28
N SER A 53 -3.41 -10.57 32.02
CA SER A 53 -2.32 -10.52 33.00
C SER A 53 -1.68 -9.12 33.08
N ALA A 54 -2.38 -8.18 33.72
CA ALA A 54 -1.95 -6.79 33.82
C ALA A 54 -0.54 -6.62 34.39
N TRP A 55 -0.21 -7.31 35.49
CA TRP A 55 1.10 -7.17 36.16
C TRP A 55 2.27 -7.71 35.33
N THR A 56 2.06 -8.78 34.57
CA THR A 56 3.06 -9.30 33.63
C THR A 56 3.35 -8.29 32.53
N THR A 57 2.31 -7.70 31.94
CA THR A 57 2.46 -6.67 30.91
C THR A 57 3.17 -5.43 31.46
N VAL A 58 2.72 -4.93 32.61
CA VAL A 58 3.31 -3.75 33.28
C VAL A 58 4.81 -3.93 33.56
N SER A 59 5.26 -5.14 33.86
CA SER A 59 6.69 -5.43 34.08
C SER A 59 7.57 -5.34 32.82
N ARG A 60 6.97 -5.40 31.62
CA ARG A 60 7.70 -5.51 30.34
C ARG A 60 7.68 -4.22 29.52
N ILE A 61 6.70 -3.35 29.75
CA ILE A 61 6.50 -2.13 28.97
C ILE A 61 7.35 -0.98 29.49
N GLN A 62 7.78 -0.09 28.59
CA GLN A 62 8.64 1.03 28.92
C GLN A 62 7.95 2.09 29.80
N SER A 63 6.66 2.36 29.56
CA SER A 63 5.90 3.36 30.30
C SER A 63 4.54 2.82 30.74
N PRO A 64 4.45 2.30 31.99
CA PRO A 64 3.19 1.84 32.55
C PRO A 64 2.09 2.90 32.57
N LYS A 65 2.47 4.17 32.77
CA LYS A 65 1.52 5.29 32.76
C LYS A 65 0.90 5.49 31.38
N ARG A 66 1.71 5.57 30.31
CA ARG A 66 1.19 5.71 28.95
C ARG A 66 0.27 4.54 28.56
N PHE A 67 0.63 3.33 29.00
CA PHE A 67 -0.21 2.16 28.78
C PHE A 67 -1.56 2.27 29.49
N ALA A 68 -1.58 2.67 30.77
CA ALA A 68 -2.83 2.87 31.50
C ALA A 68 -3.71 3.95 30.85
N ASP A 69 -3.13 5.08 30.44
CA ASP A 69 -3.84 6.15 29.74
C ASP A 69 -4.44 5.63 28.41
N PHE A 70 -3.67 4.85 27.63
CA PHE A 70 -4.14 4.22 26.39
C PHE A 70 -5.31 3.25 26.61
N VAL A 71 -5.21 2.37 27.62
CA VAL A 71 -6.29 1.43 27.97
C VAL A 71 -7.53 2.18 28.48
N GLY A 72 -7.33 3.33 29.12
CA GLY A 72 -8.38 4.26 29.55
C GLY A 72 -9.02 5.06 28.40
N GLY A 73 -8.55 4.91 27.16
CA GLY A 73 -9.13 5.53 25.97
C GLY A 73 -8.34 6.71 25.40
N ALA A 74 -7.21 7.11 26.00
CA ALA A 74 -6.35 8.13 25.42
C ALA A 74 -5.75 7.67 24.08
N CYS A 75 -5.30 8.64 23.27
CA CYS A 75 -4.67 8.36 21.98
C CYS A 75 -3.44 7.44 22.15
N HIS A 76 -3.24 6.52 21.20
CA HIS A 76 -2.09 5.63 21.17
C HIS A 76 -0.79 6.33 20.76
N VAL A 77 -0.91 7.47 20.07
CA VAL A 77 0.20 8.35 19.67
C VAL A 77 0.12 9.65 20.47
N THR A 78 1.26 10.10 20.97
CA THR A 78 1.40 11.39 21.67
C THR A 78 1.55 12.54 20.69
N LEU A 79 1.18 13.74 21.12
CA LEU A 79 1.37 14.96 20.32
C LEU A 79 2.83 15.17 19.90
N ASN A 80 3.79 14.78 20.75
CA ASN A 80 5.20 14.88 20.44
C ASN A 80 5.61 13.92 19.30
N GLU A 81 5.08 12.69 19.29
CA GLU A 81 5.32 11.72 18.21
C GLU A 81 4.69 12.21 16.88
N VAL A 82 3.48 12.77 16.93
CA VAL A 82 2.84 13.39 15.75
C VAL A 82 3.69 14.55 15.22
N SER A 83 4.10 15.48 16.09
CA SER A 83 4.94 16.61 15.70
C SER A 83 6.32 16.19 15.18
N ALA A 84 6.89 15.11 15.72
CA ALA A 84 8.12 14.52 15.21
C ALA A 84 7.95 14.02 13.77
N HIS A 85 6.88 13.27 13.52
CA HIS A 85 6.56 12.74 12.19
C HIS A 85 6.29 13.87 11.18
N GLU A 86 5.51 14.89 11.54
CA GLU A 86 5.23 16.03 10.66
C GLU A 86 6.49 16.79 10.26
N ARG A 87 7.47 16.92 11.17
CA ARG A 87 8.74 17.58 10.87
C ARG A 87 9.61 16.78 9.91
N GLU A 88 9.64 15.46 10.06
CA GLU A 88 10.48 14.57 9.25
C GLU A 88 9.85 14.30 7.87
N PHE A 89 8.54 14.07 7.82
CA PHE A 89 7.83 13.60 6.63
C PHE A 89 6.81 14.59 6.07
N GLY A 90 6.34 15.56 6.86
CA GLY A 90 5.28 16.49 6.43
C GLY A 90 5.71 17.50 5.37
N LEU A 91 6.99 17.88 5.36
CA LEU A 91 7.55 18.79 4.34
C LEU A 91 8.11 18.02 3.14
N ALA A 92 8.65 16.81 3.38
CA ALA A 92 9.18 15.94 2.33
C ALA A 92 8.13 15.47 1.31
N SER A 93 6.85 15.42 1.70
CA SER A 93 5.76 15.08 0.78
C SER A 93 5.49 16.17 -0.28
N LEU A 94 5.85 17.44 -0.02
CA LEU A 94 5.68 18.53 -0.98
C LEU A 94 6.83 18.60 -2.00
N SER A 95 8.01 18.08 -1.64
CA SER A 95 9.20 18.13 -2.47
C SER A 95 9.25 17.04 -3.56
N ILE A 96 8.44 15.98 -3.43
CA ILE A 96 8.39 14.86 -4.39
C ILE A 96 7.63 15.28 -5.66
N ASP A 97 6.55 16.05 -5.51
CA ASP A 97 5.79 16.54 -6.66
C ASP A 97 6.61 17.52 -7.52
N GLU A 98 7.47 18.35 -6.93
CA GLU A 98 8.21 19.38 -7.69
C GLU A 98 9.34 18.80 -8.57
N GLN A 99 9.86 17.60 -8.27
CA GLN A 99 10.90 16.95 -9.10
C GLN A 99 10.35 16.02 -10.19
N LEU A 100 9.04 15.77 -10.24
CA LEU A 100 8.42 14.86 -11.20
C LEU A 100 7.97 15.57 -12.50
N PHE A 101 7.91 16.90 -12.49
CA PHE A 101 7.45 17.73 -13.61
C PHE A 101 8.57 18.50 -14.33
N GLU A 102 9.84 18.14 -14.14
CA GLU A 102 10.87 18.54 -15.11
C GLU A 102 10.65 17.70 -16.38
N GLU A 103 9.69 18.13 -17.20
CA GLU A 103 9.44 17.63 -18.55
C GLU A 103 10.68 17.97 -19.41
N ASP A 104 11.35 16.94 -19.93
CA ASP A 104 12.32 17.06 -21.02
C ASP A 104 11.59 17.56 -22.27
N ASP A 105 11.46 18.88 -22.42
CA ASP A 105 11.15 19.54 -23.69
C ASP A 105 12.39 19.47 -24.61
N ASP A 106 12.66 18.27 -25.16
CA ASP A 106 13.55 18.12 -26.32
C ASP A 106 12.69 18.18 -27.60
N ASP A 107 12.52 19.38 -28.13
CA ASP A 107 11.86 19.66 -29.40
C ASP A 107 12.54 18.90 -30.57
N GLU A 108 11.73 18.13 -31.30
CA GLU A 108 12.10 17.49 -32.58
C GLU A 108 12.25 18.56 -33.68
N GLU A 109 13.48 18.85 -34.13
CA GLU A 109 13.72 19.52 -35.41
C GLU A 109 13.97 18.49 -36.52
N GLU A 110 12.96 18.30 -37.36
CA GLU A 110 13.04 17.61 -38.65
C GLU A 110 13.93 18.39 -39.63
N GLU A 111 15.08 17.82 -40.05
CA GLU A 111 15.78 18.29 -41.26
C GLU A 111 15.51 17.32 -42.42
N GLU A 112 14.75 17.83 -43.39
CA GLU A 112 14.39 17.16 -44.64
C GLU A 112 15.57 16.84 -45.57
N GLU A 113 15.36 15.82 -46.40
CA GLU A 113 16.19 15.34 -47.49
C GLU A 113 16.80 16.45 -48.37
N ASN A 114 18.09 16.28 -48.71
CA ASN A 114 18.58 16.77 -49.99
C ASN A 114 19.37 15.66 -50.69
N ASP A 115 18.68 14.96 -51.58
CA ASP A 115 19.25 14.13 -52.63
C ASP A 115 20.24 14.94 -53.47
N ASN A 116 21.49 14.50 -53.52
CA ASN A 116 22.34 14.77 -54.67
C ASN A 116 23.08 13.50 -55.09
N ASP A 117 22.36 12.68 -55.85
CA ASP A 117 22.96 11.77 -56.81
C ASP A 117 23.68 12.57 -57.89
N SER A 118 25.00 12.39 -58.03
CA SER A 118 25.69 12.59 -59.30
C SER A 118 27.01 11.82 -59.34
N PHE A 119 26.85 10.64 -59.91
CA PHE A 119 27.81 9.79 -60.60
C PHE A 119 28.81 10.52 -61.54
N ALA A 120 30.08 10.10 -61.42
CA ALA A 120 31.18 10.03 -62.40
C ALA A 120 31.69 11.28 -63.16
N GLY A 121 33.01 11.48 -63.04
CA GLY A 121 33.89 12.18 -63.97
C GLY A 121 35.33 11.71 -63.77
#